data_AF-A0A0A1U695-F1
#
_entry.id   AF-A0A0A1U695-F1
#
_cell.length_a   1.000
_cell.length_b   1.000
_cell.length_c   1.000
_cell.angle_alpha   90.00
_cell.angle_beta   90.00
_cell.angle_gamma   90.00
#
_symmetry.space_group_name_H-M   'P 1'
#
loop_
_entity.id
_entity.type
_entity.pdbx_description
1 polymer ?
#
loop_
_entity_poly.entity_id
_entity_poly.type
_entity_poly.pdbx_seq_one_letter_code
_entity_poly.pdbx_strand_id
1 'polypeptide(L)'
;MSRVTDQQELINKAVDALEKLIQTWAALCSKINASVQTYIDSTSVVATENSIETLEGYIVRLESLYNQMDSQLQTLFKRLEKLPVGADTSVSQLYHRQWELFEFIVNSYRDEWILRDDLVQKMKVSTSKQFVSERQEVCNAQVNMLQIQNNLDILKTSRSFSGVANRHLR
;
A
#
# COMPACT_ATOMS: atom_id res chain seq x y z
N MET A 1 -42.97 -22.19 -10.08
CA MET A 1 -42.34 -21.41 -9.00
C MET A 1 -42.70 -19.94 -9.19
N SER A 2 -42.78 -19.16 -8.11
CA SER A 2 -43.22 -17.75 -8.15
C SER A 2 -42.12 -16.84 -8.71
N ARG A 3 -42.44 -15.75 -9.40
CA ARG A 3 -41.43 -14.82 -9.95
C ARG A 3 -40.60 -14.13 -8.85
N VAL A 4 -41.22 -13.94 -7.68
CA VAL A 4 -40.57 -13.41 -6.47
C VAL A 4 -39.51 -14.39 -5.94
N THR A 5 -39.70 -15.70 -6.10
CA THR A 5 -38.70 -16.70 -5.68
C THR A 5 -37.45 -16.67 -6.54
N ASP A 6 -37.58 -16.40 -7.85
CA ASP A 6 -36.43 -16.34 -8.76
C ASP A 6 -35.55 -15.09 -8.51
N GLN A 7 -36.18 -13.93 -8.26
CA GLN A 7 -35.48 -12.69 -7.89
C GLN A 7 -34.74 -12.85 -6.55
N GLN A 8 -35.43 -13.40 -5.55
CA GLN A 8 -34.83 -13.66 -4.24
C GLN A 8 -33.65 -14.65 -4.32
N GLU A 9 -33.75 -15.67 -5.16
CA GLU A 9 -32.65 -16.64 -5.34
C GLU A 9 -31.41 -15.98 -5.97
N LEU A 10 -31.58 -15.09 -6.95
CA LEU A 10 -30.46 -14.33 -7.52
C LEU A 10 -29.79 -13.43 -6.49
N ILE A 11 -30.58 -12.75 -5.67
CA ILE A 11 -30.07 -11.87 -4.62
C ILE A 11 -29.32 -12.68 -3.57
N ASN A 12 -29.88 -13.80 -3.10
CA ASN A 12 -29.20 -14.66 -2.13
C ASN A 12 -27.86 -15.17 -2.67
N LYS A 13 -27.80 -15.60 -3.93
CA LYS A 13 -26.54 -16.01 -4.57
C LYS A 13 -25.51 -14.88 -4.64
N ALA A 14 -25.96 -13.65 -4.89
CA ALA A 14 -25.07 -12.50 -4.90
C ALA A 14 -24.58 -12.12 -3.50
N VAL A 15 -25.46 -12.19 -2.49
CA VAL A 15 -25.08 -12.03 -1.07
C VAL A 15 -23.99 -13.03 -0.70
N ASP A 16 -24.19 -14.32 -0.99
CA ASP A 16 -23.22 -15.37 -0.68
C ASP A 16 -21.87 -15.14 -1.38
N ALA A 17 -21.89 -14.61 -2.61
CA ALA A 17 -20.69 -14.34 -3.38
C ALA A 17 -19.94 -13.10 -2.85
N LEU A 18 -20.67 -12.01 -2.56
CA LEU A 18 -20.11 -10.81 -1.94
C LEU A 18 -19.56 -11.11 -0.55
N GLU A 19 -20.26 -11.91 0.26
CA GLU A 19 -19.80 -12.30 1.59
C GLU A 19 -18.43 -13.01 1.54
N LYS A 20 -18.25 -13.94 0.61
CA LYS A 20 -16.96 -14.62 0.41
C LYS A 20 -15.84 -13.66 0.01
N LEU A 21 -16.14 -12.70 -0.85
CA LEU A 21 -15.17 -11.67 -1.26
C LEU A 21 -14.82 -10.76 -0.07
N ILE A 22 -15.81 -10.39 0.74
CA ILE A 22 -15.65 -9.56 1.95
C ILE A 22 -14.78 -10.30 2.99
N GLN A 23 -15.03 -11.59 3.22
CA GLN A 23 -14.20 -12.40 4.12
C GLN A 23 -12.74 -12.47 3.65
N THR A 24 -12.54 -12.62 2.33
CA THR A 24 -11.19 -12.61 1.72
C THR A 24 -10.52 -11.25 1.88
N TRP A 25 -11.27 -10.16 1.68
CA TRP A 25 -10.81 -8.79 1.91
C TRP A 25 -10.34 -8.57 3.35
N ALA A 26 -11.17 -8.98 4.33
CA ALA A 26 -10.83 -8.86 5.75
C ALA A 26 -9.53 -9.60 6.11
N ALA A 27 -9.34 -10.80 5.54
CA ALA A 27 -8.10 -11.56 5.73
C ALA A 27 -6.88 -10.84 5.13
N LEU A 28 -7.02 -10.18 3.98
CA LEU A 28 -5.96 -9.35 3.40
C LEU A 28 -5.69 -8.11 4.25
N CYS A 29 -6.71 -7.43 4.75
CA CYS A 29 -6.54 -6.27 5.63
C CYS A 29 -5.74 -6.62 6.89
N SER A 30 -5.96 -7.80 7.48
CA SER A 30 -5.15 -8.28 8.60
C SER A 30 -3.67 -8.44 8.23
N LYS A 31 -3.37 -9.00 7.05
CA LYS A 31 -1.99 -9.13 6.55
C LYS A 31 -1.35 -7.78 6.26
N ILE A 32 -2.10 -6.85 5.66
CA ILE A 32 -1.66 -5.48 5.41
C ILE A 32 -1.30 -4.80 6.73
N ASN A 33 -2.17 -4.88 7.75
CA ASN A 33 -1.91 -4.27 9.04
C ASN A 33 -0.65 -4.85 9.70
N ALA A 34 -0.42 -6.16 9.60
CA ALA A 34 0.81 -6.79 10.10
C ALA A 34 2.07 -6.32 9.34
N SER A 35 2.01 -6.20 8.02
CA SER A 35 3.11 -5.69 7.20
C SER A 35 3.37 -4.19 7.45
N VAL A 36 2.33 -3.39 7.67
CA VAL A 36 2.46 -1.98 8.08
C VAL A 36 3.14 -1.89 9.45
N GLN A 37 2.78 -2.75 10.41
CA GLN A 37 3.43 -2.77 11.71
C GLN A 37 4.92 -3.12 11.59
N THR A 38 5.25 -4.10 10.74
CA THR A 38 6.65 -4.47 10.44
C THR A 38 7.43 -3.31 9.84
N TYR A 39 6.80 -2.53 8.94
CA TYR A 39 7.38 -1.32 8.39
C TYR A 39 7.68 -0.27 9.47
N ILE A 40 6.72 -0.02 10.37
CA ILE A 40 6.84 0.98 11.44
C ILE A 40 7.94 0.61 12.43
N ASP A 41 8.05 -0.67 12.79
CA ASP A 41 9.01 -1.14 13.79
C ASP A 41 10.43 -1.30 13.24
N SER A 42 10.59 -1.25 11.91
CA SER A 42 11.89 -1.43 11.26
C SER A 42 12.74 -0.16 11.27
N THR A 43 13.99 -0.30 11.68
CA THR A 43 15.03 0.75 11.56
C THR A 43 15.92 0.58 10.33
N SER A 44 15.80 -0.56 9.63
CA SER A 44 16.60 -0.88 8.44
C SER A 44 15.85 -0.47 7.17
N VAL A 45 16.49 0.35 6.34
CA VAL A 45 15.94 0.75 5.03
C VAL A 45 15.57 -0.47 4.20
N VAL A 46 16.46 -1.47 4.11
CA VAL A 46 16.23 -2.70 3.33
C VAL A 46 14.98 -3.46 3.82
N ALA A 47 14.78 -3.55 5.14
CA ALA A 47 13.60 -4.21 5.69
C ALA A 47 12.31 -3.39 5.46
N THR A 48 12.39 -2.06 5.47
CA THR A 48 11.26 -1.19 5.11
C THR A 48 10.91 -1.29 3.62
N GLU A 49 11.91 -1.38 2.72
CA GLU A 49 11.71 -1.60 1.28
C GLU A 49 11.01 -2.93 1.00
N ASN A 50 11.48 -4.03 1.61
CA ASN A 50 10.83 -5.34 1.48
C ASN A 50 9.38 -5.34 2.00
N SER A 51 9.12 -4.59 3.07
CA SER A 51 7.77 -4.43 3.61
C SER A 51 6.86 -3.67 2.65
N ILE A 52 7.38 -2.61 2.01
CA ILE A 52 6.66 -1.85 0.97
C ILE A 52 6.34 -2.75 -0.22
N GLU A 53 7.29 -3.52 -0.75
CA GLU A 53 7.06 -4.43 -1.88
C GLU A 53 5.95 -5.46 -1.56
N THR A 54 5.99 -6.02 -0.35
CA THR A 54 4.95 -6.93 0.14
C THR A 54 3.59 -6.24 0.21
N LEU A 55 3.54 -5.01 0.71
CA LEU A 55 2.32 -4.20 0.81
C LEU A 55 1.75 -3.88 -0.58
N GLU A 56 2.58 -3.45 -1.53
CA GLU A 56 2.17 -3.21 -2.93
C GLU A 56 1.49 -4.47 -3.52
N GLY A 57 2.07 -5.65 -3.29
CA GLY A 57 1.47 -6.91 -3.70
C GLY A 57 0.09 -7.18 -3.08
N TYR A 58 -0.15 -6.76 -1.83
CA TYR A 58 -1.47 -6.86 -1.20
C TYR A 58 -2.46 -5.83 -1.73
N ILE A 59 -2.02 -4.61 -2.02
CA ILE A 59 -2.88 -3.56 -2.59
C ILE A 59 -3.42 -3.99 -3.96
N VAL A 60 -2.58 -4.58 -4.83
CA VAL A 60 -3.03 -5.13 -6.12
C VAL A 60 -4.09 -6.23 -5.94
N ARG A 61 -3.99 -7.03 -4.89
CA ARG A 61 -5.01 -8.06 -4.57
C ARG A 61 -6.31 -7.44 -4.07
N LEU A 62 -6.26 -6.37 -3.27
CA LEU A 62 -7.46 -5.63 -2.86
C LEU A 62 -8.17 -5.01 -4.08
N GLU A 63 -7.42 -4.37 -4.98
CA GLU A 63 -7.97 -3.85 -6.25
C GLU A 63 -8.69 -4.96 -7.04
N SER A 64 -8.07 -6.13 -7.17
CA SER A 64 -8.67 -7.27 -7.84
C SER A 64 -9.97 -7.74 -7.18
N LEU A 65 -10.03 -7.78 -5.85
CA LEU A 65 -11.25 -8.15 -5.12
C LEU A 65 -12.35 -7.11 -5.31
N TYR A 66 -12.00 -5.81 -5.26
CA TYR A 66 -12.94 -4.72 -5.49
C TYR A 66 -13.57 -4.84 -6.89
N ASN A 67 -12.73 -5.02 -7.93
CA ASN A 67 -13.21 -5.19 -9.30
C ASN A 67 -14.10 -6.43 -9.46
N GLN A 68 -13.84 -7.51 -8.71
CA GLN A 68 -14.71 -8.68 -8.68
C GLN A 68 -16.07 -8.39 -8.03
N MET A 69 -16.08 -7.67 -6.89
CA MET A 69 -17.32 -7.26 -6.23
C MET A 69 -18.17 -6.37 -7.13
N ASP A 70 -17.56 -5.35 -7.75
CA ASP A 70 -18.24 -4.43 -8.66
C ASP A 70 -18.80 -5.17 -9.88
N SER A 71 -18.02 -6.04 -10.52
CA SER A 71 -18.48 -6.84 -11.66
C SER A 71 -19.66 -7.77 -11.31
N GLN A 72 -19.62 -8.40 -10.13
CA GLN A 72 -20.74 -9.22 -9.63
C GLN A 72 -21.99 -8.38 -9.40
N LEU A 73 -21.81 -7.19 -8.83
CA LEU A 73 -22.89 -6.24 -8.56
C LEU A 73 -23.56 -5.79 -9.87
N GLN A 74 -22.77 -5.35 -10.85
CA GLN A 74 -23.26 -4.97 -12.19
C GLN A 74 -23.97 -6.13 -12.91
N THR A 75 -23.48 -7.35 -12.72
CA THR A 75 -24.11 -8.55 -13.29
C THR A 75 -25.45 -8.85 -12.63
N LEU A 76 -25.54 -8.75 -11.30
CA LEU A 76 -26.78 -8.91 -10.56
C LEU A 76 -27.83 -7.91 -11.04
N PHE A 77 -27.45 -6.63 -11.16
CA PHE A 77 -28.34 -5.56 -11.61
C PHE A 77 -28.99 -5.89 -12.96
N LYS A 78 -28.17 -6.20 -13.97
CA LYS A 78 -28.63 -6.55 -15.32
C LYS A 78 -29.54 -7.78 -15.33
N ARG A 79 -29.37 -8.71 -14.40
CA ARG A 79 -30.23 -9.90 -14.28
C ARG A 79 -31.54 -9.56 -13.60
N LEU A 80 -31.53 -8.71 -12.57
CA LEU A 80 -32.72 -8.25 -11.88
C LEU A 80 -33.60 -7.36 -12.78
N GLU A 81 -33.02 -6.46 -13.57
CA GLU A 81 -33.77 -5.62 -14.53
C GLU A 81 -34.54 -6.45 -15.57
N LYS A 82 -34.01 -7.61 -15.96
CA LYS A 82 -34.64 -8.50 -16.93
C LYS A 82 -35.80 -9.31 -16.35
N LEU A 83 -35.92 -9.37 -15.02
CA LEU A 83 -37.00 -10.09 -14.37
C LEU A 83 -38.22 -9.18 -14.25
N PRO A 84 -39.41 -9.62 -14.71
CA PRO A 84 -40.61 -8.82 -14.62
C PRO A 84 -40.96 -8.61 -13.15
N VAL A 85 -40.84 -7.37 -12.69
CA VAL A 85 -41.33 -6.95 -11.37
C VAL A 85 -42.85 -7.08 -11.40
N GLY A 86 -43.42 -7.89 -10.51
CA GLY A 86 -44.88 -7.99 -10.38
C GLY A 86 -45.48 -6.59 -10.14
N ALA A 87 -46.77 -6.41 -10.40
CA ALA A 87 -47.46 -5.12 -10.21
C ALA A 87 -47.46 -4.60 -8.74
N ASP A 88 -46.82 -5.33 -7.83
CA ASP A 88 -46.66 -4.97 -6.42
C ASP A 88 -45.50 -3.99 -6.24
N THR A 89 -45.85 -2.72 -6.04
CA THR A 89 -44.93 -1.63 -5.81
C THR A 89 -44.06 -1.83 -4.57
N SER A 90 -44.50 -2.61 -3.58
CA SER A 90 -43.73 -2.86 -2.35
C SER A 90 -42.51 -3.75 -2.59
N VAL A 91 -42.67 -4.76 -3.45
CA VAL A 91 -41.60 -5.68 -3.85
C VAL A 91 -40.55 -4.94 -4.67
N SER A 92 -40.98 -4.06 -5.58
CA SER A 92 -40.07 -3.22 -6.36
C SER A 92 -39.20 -2.31 -5.47
N GLN A 93 -39.81 -1.68 -4.46
CA GLN A 93 -39.10 -0.79 -3.54
C GLN A 93 -38.08 -1.55 -2.69
N LEU A 94 -38.42 -2.77 -2.26
CA LEU A 94 -37.52 -3.59 -1.46
C LEU A 94 -36.27 -3.99 -2.25
N TYR A 95 -36.42 -4.40 -3.52
CA TYR A 95 -35.28 -4.71 -4.37
C TYR A 95 -34.41 -3.50 -4.69
N HIS A 96 -35.02 -2.33 -4.91
CA HIS A 96 -34.26 -1.10 -5.10
C HIS A 96 -33.44 -0.76 -3.85
N ARG A 97 -34.01 -0.89 -2.66
CA ARG A 97 -33.30 -0.65 -1.41
C ARG A 97 -32.15 -1.64 -1.18
N GLN A 98 -32.35 -2.91 -1.51
CA GLN A 98 -31.28 -3.91 -1.44
C GLN A 98 -30.13 -3.58 -2.40
N TRP A 99 -30.46 -3.07 -3.59
CA TRP A 99 -29.48 -2.59 -4.54
C TRP A 99 -28.64 -1.42 -3.98
N GLU A 100 -29.30 -0.39 -3.45
CA GLU A 100 -28.61 0.75 -2.83
C GLU A 100 -27.65 0.31 -1.71
N LEU A 101 -28.05 -0.69 -0.92
CA LEU A 101 -27.20 -1.24 0.14
C LEU A 101 -25.96 -1.95 -0.43
N PHE A 102 -26.10 -2.75 -1.49
CA PHE A 102 -24.94 -3.40 -2.09
C PHE A 102 -23.99 -2.40 -2.74
N GLU A 103 -24.52 -1.40 -3.45
CA GLU A 103 -23.71 -0.33 -4.03
C GLU A 103 -22.95 0.45 -2.96
N PHE A 104 -23.62 0.79 -1.86
CA PHE A 104 -22.99 1.43 -0.70
C PHE A 104 -21.83 0.58 -0.12
N ILE A 105 -22.04 -0.72 0.06
CA ILE A 105 -21.02 -1.64 0.59
C ILE A 105 -19.81 -1.69 -0.36
N VAL A 106 -20.03 -1.91 -1.66
CA VAL A 106 -18.95 -2.01 -2.65
C VAL A 106 -18.17 -0.70 -2.76
N ASN A 107 -18.85 0.44 -2.75
CA ASN A 107 -18.20 1.76 -2.74
C ASN A 107 -17.38 2.00 -1.46
N SER A 108 -17.82 1.51 -0.31
CA SER A 108 -17.04 1.61 0.92
C SER A 108 -15.70 0.86 0.82
N TYR A 109 -15.69 -0.31 0.16
CA TYR A 109 -14.45 -1.05 -0.08
C TYR A 109 -13.52 -0.38 -1.10
N ARG A 110 -14.08 0.32 -2.09
CA ARG A 110 -13.31 1.17 -3.01
C ARG A 110 -12.53 2.24 -2.23
N ASP A 111 -13.23 2.96 -1.35
CA ASP A 111 -12.63 4.04 -0.58
C ASP A 111 -11.57 3.52 0.40
N GLU A 112 -11.82 2.38 1.05
CA GLU A 112 -10.81 1.72 1.90
C GLU A 112 -9.55 1.34 1.10
N TRP A 113 -9.71 0.77 -0.10
CA TRP A 113 -8.58 0.42 -0.96
C TRP A 113 -7.76 1.65 -1.35
N ILE A 114 -8.41 2.73 -1.78
CA ILE A 114 -7.73 3.99 -2.14
C ILE A 114 -6.92 4.53 -0.95
N LEU A 115 -7.51 4.54 0.25
CA LEU A 115 -6.81 5.00 1.45
C LEU A 115 -5.58 4.14 1.77
N ARG A 116 -5.67 2.83 1.58
CA ARG A 116 -4.54 1.91 1.82
C ARG A 116 -3.45 2.06 0.76
N ASP A 117 -3.81 2.26 -0.51
CA ASP A 117 -2.83 2.53 -1.57
C ASP A 117 -2.07 3.84 -1.30
N ASP A 118 -2.78 4.92 -0.98
CA ASP A 118 -2.16 6.21 -0.63
C ASP A 118 -1.18 6.10 0.55
N LEU A 119 -1.53 5.31 1.57
CA LEU A 119 -0.62 5.02 2.69
C LEU A 119 0.68 4.34 2.21
N VAL A 120 0.58 3.32 1.36
CA VAL A 120 1.75 2.61 0.82
C VAL A 120 2.62 3.53 -0.04
N GLN A 121 2.01 4.38 -0.86
CA GLN A 121 2.74 5.38 -1.64
C GLN A 121 3.49 6.37 -0.74
N LYS A 122 2.86 6.84 0.34
CA LYS A 122 3.51 7.72 1.33
C LYS A 122 4.67 7.04 2.04
N MET A 123 4.53 5.77 2.42
CA MET A 123 5.61 4.97 3.02
C MET A 123 6.79 4.85 2.06
N LYS A 124 6.54 4.57 0.78
CA LYS A 124 7.56 4.48 -0.27
C LYS A 124 8.37 5.77 -0.42
N VAL A 125 7.68 6.91 -0.44
CA VAL A 125 8.34 8.23 -0.49
C VAL A 125 9.18 8.48 0.77
N SER A 126 8.66 8.11 1.95
CA SER A 126 9.37 8.28 3.22
C SER A 126 10.67 7.47 3.28
N THR A 127 10.60 6.18 2.93
CA THR A 127 11.77 5.29 2.88
C THR A 127 12.83 5.79 1.91
N SER A 128 12.41 6.27 0.73
CA SER A 128 13.33 6.86 -0.26
C SER A 128 14.07 8.07 0.30
N LYS A 129 13.38 8.96 1.04
CA LYS A 129 14.01 10.14 1.68
C LYS A 129 15.01 9.73 2.76
N GLN A 130 14.66 8.73 3.58
CA GLN A 130 15.55 8.21 4.61
C GLN A 130 16.84 7.66 3.99
N PHE A 131 16.73 6.84 2.94
CA PHE A 131 17.89 6.30 2.23
C PHE A 131 18.83 7.39 1.70
N VAL A 132 18.26 8.43 1.07
CA VAL A 132 19.06 9.57 0.56
C VAL A 132 19.78 10.30 1.71
N SER A 133 19.12 10.51 2.85
CA SER A 133 19.72 11.15 4.02
C SER A 133 20.90 10.33 4.56
N GLU A 134 20.72 9.02 4.75
CA GLU A 134 21.78 8.11 5.23
C GLU A 134 22.99 8.12 4.28
N ARG A 135 22.76 8.12 2.96
CA ARG A 135 23.84 8.22 1.96
C ARG A 135 24.57 9.55 1.99
N GLN A 136 23.85 10.65 2.18
CA GLN A 136 24.45 11.98 2.28
C GLN A 136 25.35 12.10 3.50
N GLU A 137 24.95 11.57 4.64
CA GLU A 137 25.76 11.54 5.87
C GLU A 137 27.06 10.75 5.67
N VAL A 138 26.99 9.59 5.01
CA VAL A 138 28.18 8.79 4.67
C VAL A 138 29.12 9.56 3.76
N CYS A 139 28.60 10.22 2.72
CA CYS A 139 29.42 11.03 1.81
C CYS A 139 30.11 12.18 2.56
N ASN A 140 29.37 12.89 3.41
CA ASN A 140 29.91 13.99 4.22
C ASN A 140 31.04 13.50 5.16
N ALA A 141 30.84 12.35 5.80
CA ALA A 141 31.86 11.74 6.67
C ALA A 141 33.14 11.37 5.90
N GLN A 142 33.00 10.83 4.68
CA GLN A 142 34.14 10.49 3.82
C GLN A 142 34.91 11.74 3.36
N VAL A 143 34.21 12.79 2.96
CA VAL A 143 34.83 14.07 2.58
C VAL A 143 35.63 14.65 3.75
N ASN A 144 35.05 14.65 4.95
CA ASN A 144 35.74 15.11 6.16
C ASN A 144 37.00 14.28 6.47
N MET A 145 36.94 12.96 6.32
CA MET A 145 38.09 12.09 6.52
C MET A 145 39.22 12.39 5.53
N LEU A 146 38.91 12.58 4.25
CA LEU A 146 39.89 12.95 3.23
C LEU A 146 40.55 14.30 3.52
N GLN A 147 39.79 15.29 4.01
CA GLN A 147 40.34 16.58 4.43
C GLN A 147 41.30 16.44 5.61
N ILE A 148 40.95 15.64 6.63
CA ILE A 148 41.82 15.36 7.78
C ILE A 148 43.12 14.70 7.30
N GLN A 149 43.01 13.70 6.43
CA GLN A 149 44.16 12.99 5.87
C GLN A 149 45.09 13.94 5.10
N ASN A 150 44.54 14.81 4.26
CA ASN A 150 45.30 15.80 3.52
C ASN A 150 46.05 16.77 4.46
N ASN A 151 45.37 17.27 5.50
CA ASN A 151 45.99 18.14 6.50
C ASN A 151 47.14 17.45 7.24
N LEU A 152 46.99 16.16 7.59
CA LEU A 152 48.05 15.38 8.21
C LEU A 152 49.27 15.23 7.27
N ASP A 153 49.04 15.02 5.98
CA ASP A 153 50.13 14.85 5.02
C ASP A 153 50.88 16.17 4.76
N ILE A 154 50.18 17.31 4.73
CA ILE A 154 50.81 18.66 4.71
C ILE A 154 51.70 18.86 5.94
N LEU A 155 51.23 18.49 7.14
CA LEU A 155 52.01 18.60 8.38
C LEU A 155 53.26 17.70 8.35
N LYS A 156 53.15 16.46 7.88
CA LYS A 156 54.30 15.55 7.72
C LYS A 156 55.34 16.12 6.76
N THR A 157 54.91 16.63 5.61
CA THR A 157 55.80 17.27 4.64
C THR A 157 56.49 18.48 5.25
N SER A 158 55.74 19.34 5.96
CA SER A 158 56.31 20.51 6.65
C SER A 158 57.37 20.12 7.69
N ARG A 159 57.10 19.07 8.48
CA ARG A 159 58.07 18.51 9.45
C ARG A 159 59.32 17.98 8.75
N SER A 160 59.16 17.29 7.61
CA SER A 160 60.30 16.78 6.83
C SER A 160 61.23 17.91 6.36
N PHE A 161 60.66 19.02 5.84
CA PHE A 161 61.43 20.19 5.43
C PHE A 161 62.19 20.83 6.60
N SER A 162 61.56 20.98 7.77
CA SER A 162 62.22 21.52 8.96
C SER A 162 63.41 20.66 9.42
N GLY A 163 63.31 19.33 9.32
CA GLY A 163 64.38 18.40 9.65
C GLY A 163 65.53 18.36 8.63
N VAL A 164 65.26 18.73 7.37
CA VAL A 164 66.30 18.95 6.34
C VAL A 164 67.01 20.28 6.59
N ALA A 165 66.26 21.37 6.82
CA ALA A 165 66.83 22.68 7.12
C ALA A 165 67.75 22.65 8.36
N ASN A 166 67.34 21.98 9.45
CA ASN A 166 68.18 21.84 10.65
C ASN A 166 69.46 21.00 10.44
N ARG A 167 69.49 20.11 9.44
CA ARG A 167 70.70 19.35 9.10
C ARG A 167 71.71 20.16 8.27
N HIS A 168 71.26 21.21 7.60
CA HIS A 168 72.13 22.11 6.81
C HIS A 168 72.58 23.36 7.59
N LEU A 169 72.09 23.55 8.82
CA LEU A 169 72.50 24.61 9.75
C LEU A 169 73.51 24.12 10.81
N ARG A 170 73.94 22.86 10.75
CA ARG A 170 75.03 22.28 11.54
C ARG A 170 76.20 21.98 10.63
#